data_AF-A0A1U8PZE3-F1
#
_entry.id   AF-A0A1U8PZE3-F1
#
_cell.length_a   1.000
_cell.length_b   1.000
_cell.length_c   1.000
_cell.angle_alpha   90.00
_cell.angle_beta   90.00
_cell.angle_gamma   90.00
#
_symmetry.space_group_name_H-M   'P 1'
#
loop_
_entity.id
_entity.type
_entity.pdbx_description
1 polymer ?
#
loop_
_entity_poly.entity_id
_entity_poly.type
_entity_poly.pdbx_seq_one_letter_code
_entity_poly.pdbx_strand_id
1 'polypeptide(L)'
;MKRRKRVTKRARIESPRAMESEAPSHPPVINLDSPREPEVAGPIPEVVAETGVVEARDAETTEASHTQTVFSSSGSQEGVGSVLTPSCALRKCKKAVYPGEFTEWSELPLGHIGARAASHAMVVNSSIHTLTIQSERNLKRAQATKEALGSARERIQRLESDTSAQKSELERLRREWRLEARYEAPRDLKRGLGA
;
A
#
# COMPACT_ATOMS: atom_id res chain seq x y z
N MET A 1 37.26 26.29 42.93
CA MET A 1 36.26 25.83 41.94
C MET A 1 34.86 25.96 42.56
N LYS A 2 33.97 26.80 42.01
CA LYS A 2 32.63 27.06 42.57
C LYS A 2 31.57 26.17 41.90
N ARG A 3 31.01 25.21 42.65
CA ARG A 3 29.92 24.32 42.18
C ARG A 3 28.59 25.08 42.15
N ARG A 4 28.03 25.27 40.95
CA ARG A 4 26.67 25.81 40.74
C ARG A 4 25.64 24.69 40.95
N LYS A 5 24.79 24.82 41.97
CA LYS A 5 23.60 23.97 42.17
C LYS A 5 22.50 24.39 41.20
N ARG A 6 22.00 23.46 40.39
CA ARG A 6 20.82 23.66 39.54
C ARG A 6 19.58 23.26 40.32
N VAL A 7 18.61 24.18 40.41
CA VAL A 7 17.29 23.93 41.01
C VAL A 7 16.34 23.58 39.89
N THR A 8 15.87 22.34 39.87
CA THR A 8 14.85 21.86 38.92
C THR A 8 13.47 22.18 39.49
N LYS A 9 12.82 23.23 38.97
CA LYS A 9 11.42 23.52 39.30
C LYS A 9 10.53 22.53 38.56
N ARG A 10 9.81 21.68 39.30
CA ARG A 10 8.70 20.88 38.75
C ARG A 10 7.48 21.79 38.61
N ALA A 11 7.04 22.01 37.37
CA ALA A 11 5.77 22.65 37.09
C ALA A 11 4.64 21.65 37.39
N ARG A 12 3.78 22.01 38.35
CA ARG A 12 2.55 21.28 38.65
C ARG A 12 1.53 21.66 37.57
N ILE A 13 1.28 20.74 36.65
CA ILE A 13 0.23 20.90 35.64
C ILE A 13 -1.08 20.54 36.34
N GLU A 14 -1.90 21.54 36.63
CA GLU A 14 -3.29 21.33 37.02
C GLU A 14 -4.07 20.79 35.82
N SER A 15 -4.68 19.62 36.02
CA SER A 15 -5.53 18.96 35.03
C SER A 15 -6.81 19.79 34.84
N PRO A 16 -7.18 20.17 33.61
CA PRO A 16 -8.45 20.85 33.37
C PRO A 16 -9.61 19.91 33.76
N ARG A 17 -10.55 20.41 34.57
CA ARG A 17 -11.84 19.76 34.77
C ARG A 17 -12.58 19.73 33.44
N ALA A 18 -12.99 18.53 33.03
CA ALA A 18 -13.91 18.34 31.92
C ALA A 18 -15.22 19.08 32.21
N MET A 19 -15.52 20.13 31.44
CA MET A 19 -16.90 20.57 31.28
C MET A 19 -17.56 19.61 30.31
N GLU A 20 -18.63 18.96 30.74
CA GLU A 20 -19.53 18.22 29.86
C GLU A 20 -20.19 19.24 28.93
N SER A 21 -19.76 19.22 27.66
CA SER A 21 -20.41 19.96 26.59
C SER A 21 -21.75 19.29 26.31
N GLU A 22 -22.83 20.00 26.62
CA GLU A 22 -24.17 19.70 26.13
C GLU A 22 -24.10 19.57 24.61
N ALA A 23 -24.44 18.38 24.12
CA ALA A 23 -24.24 17.99 22.73
C ALA A 23 -25.15 18.82 21.79
N PRO A 24 -24.62 19.34 20.66
CA PRO A 24 -25.46 19.94 19.63
C PRO A 24 -26.42 18.87 19.09
N SER A 25 -27.71 19.17 19.16
CA SER A 25 -28.80 18.47 18.47
C SER A 25 -28.35 18.06 17.05
N HIS A 26 -28.37 16.76 16.81
CA HIS A 26 -27.88 16.14 15.58
C HIS A 26 -28.57 16.73 14.33
N PRO A 27 -27.84 16.99 13.24
CA PRO A 27 -28.46 17.31 11.96
C PRO A 27 -29.28 16.10 11.45
N PRO A 28 -30.32 16.34 10.64
CA PRO A 28 -31.20 15.27 10.17
C PRO A 28 -30.39 14.18 9.47
N VAL A 29 -30.61 12.94 9.92
CA VAL A 29 -30.06 11.73 9.31
C VAL A 29 -30.64 11.62 7.91
N ILE A 30 -29.87 12.05 6.90
CA ILE A 30 -30.15 11.72 5.51
C ILE A 30 -29.78 10.25 5.36
N ASN A 31 -30.82 9.40 5.31
CA ASN A 31 -30.67 8.00 4.91
C ASN A 31 -30.22 7.98 3.46
N LEU A 32 -28.91 7.90 3.24
CA LEU A 32 -28.36 7.48 1.96
C LEU A 32 -28.67 5.98 1.85
N ASP A 33 -29.70 5.67 1.06
CA ASP A 33 -30.03 4.32 0.63
C ASP A 33 -28.75 3.54 0.33
N SER A 34 -28.61 2.40 1.01
CA SER A 34 -27.49 1.49 0.81
C SER A 34 -27.45 1.07 -0.67
N PRO A 35 -26.27 1.08 -1.32
CA PRO A 35 -26.14 0.54 -2.66
C PRO A 35 -26.51 -0.93 -2.62
N ARG A 36 -27.59 -1.26 -3.35
CA ARG A 36 -28.08 -2.61 -3.62
C ARG A 36 -26.91 -3.48 -4.11
N GLU A 37 -26.54 -4.50 -3.34
CA GLU A 37 -25.55 -5.48 -3.75
C GLU A 37 -26.02 -6.18 -5.04
N PRO A 38 -25.15 -6.34 -6.06
CA PRO A 38 -25.47 -7.13 -7.23
C PRO A 38 -25.56 -8.61 -6.83
N GLU A 39 -26.74 -9.17 -7.02
CA GLU A 39 -27.07 -10.58 -6.89
C GLU A 39 -26.16 -11.39 -7.81
N VAL A 40 -25.16 -12.07 -7.24
CA VAL A 40 -24.24 -12.94 -7.98
C VAL A 40 -24.99 -14.22 -8.36
N ALA A 41 -25.40 -14.26 -9.63
CA ALA A 41 -25.98 -15.44 -10.25
C ALA A 41 -24.96 -16.58 -10.35
N GLY A 42 -25.17 -17.60 -9.52
CA GLY A 42 -25.13 -19.02 -9.90
C GLY A 42 -23.76 -19.70 -10.16
N PRO A 43 -23.69 -21.04 -9.98
CA PRO A 43 -22.46 -21.82 -10.15
C PRO A 43 -22.17 -22.07 -11.63
N ILE A 44 -20.92 -21.81 -12.04
CA ILE A 44 -20.37 -22.16 -13.35
C ILE A 44 -20.10 -23.68 -13.38
N PRO A 45 -20.54 -24.43 -14.41
CA PRO A 45 -20.34 -25.86 -14.50
C PRO A 45 -18.88 -26.22 -14.75
N GLU A 46 -18.48 -27.29 -14.08
CA GLU A 46 -17.23 -28.03 -14.17
C GLU A 46 -16.98 -28.51 -15.61
N VAL A 47 -15.97 -27.93 -16.28
CA VAL A 47 -15.47 -28.44 -17.56
C VAL A 47 -14.18 -29.21 -17.30
N VAL A 48 -14.33 -30.53 -17.29
CA VAL A 48 -13.26 -31.51 -17.44
C VAL A 48 -12.66 -31.34 -18.84
N ALA A 49 -11.38 -30.98 -18.91
CA ALA A 49 -10.57 -31.16 -20.10
C ALA A 49 -9.17 -31.63 -19.70
N GLU A 50 -8.97 -32.93 -19.84
CA GLU A 50 -7.66 -33.56 -19.93
C GLU A 50 -6.87 -33.02 -21.13
N THR A 51 -5.56 -33.29 -21.08
CA THR A 51 -4.63 -33.47 -22.21
C THR A 51 -3.76 -32.27 -22.57
N GLY A 52 -2.44 -32.48 -22.49
CA GLY A 52 -1.48 -31.70 -23.27
C GLY A 52 -0.14 -31.43 -22.60
N VAL A 53 0.66 -32.47 -22.39
CA VAL A 53 2.12 -32.32 -22.23
C VAL A 53 2.65 -31.66 -23.51
N VAL A 54 3.18 -30.44 -23.39
CA VAL A 54 4.04 -29.84 -24.41
C VAL A 54 5.31 -29.37 -23.73
N GLU A 55 6.36 -30.14 -24.03
CA GLU A 55 7.77 -29.87 -23.87
C GLU A 55 8.14 -28.50 -24.45
N ALA A 56 8.59 -27.57 -23.60
CA ALA A 56 9.14 -26.30 -24.04
C ALA A 56 10.66 -26.34 -23.90
N ARG A 57 11.32 -26.42 -25.06
CA ARG A 57 12.76 -26.26 -25.27
C ARG A 57 13.24 -24.88 -24.84
N ASP A 58 14.45 -24.86 -24.30
CA ASP A 58 15.34 -23.72 -24.23
C ASP A 58 15.51 -23.06 -25.61
N ALA A 59 15.35 -21.74 -25.65
CA ALA A 59 15.92 -20.89 -26.69
C ALA A 59 16.27 -19.52 -26.09
N GLU A 60 17.57 -19.26 -26.12
CA GLU A 60 18.26 -18.01 -25.80
C GLU A 60 17.76 -16.79 -26.60
N THR A 61 18.11 -15.62 -26.05
CA THR A 61 18.34 -14.34 -26.72
C THR A 61 17.15 -13.63 -27.37
N THR A 62 16.76 -12.49 -26.78
CA THR A 62 16.89 -11.19 -27.47
C THR A 62 16.74 -10.02 -26.50
N GLU A 63 17.76 -9.16 -26.48
CA GLU A 63 17.65 -7.78 -26.03
C GLU A 63 16.53 -7.08 -26.82
N ALA A 64 15.56 -6.50 -26.13
CA ALA A 64 14.58 -5.61 -26.73
C ALA A 64 14.43 -4.35 -25.88
N SER A 65 15.10 -3.30 -26.38
CA SER A 65 14.64 -1.92 -26.45
C SER A 65 13.73 -1.44 -25.33
N HIS A 66 14.33 -0.62 -24.46
CA HIS A 66 13.65 0.31 -23.56
C HIS A 66 12.66 1.18 -24.35
N THR A 67 11.42 0.69 -24.42
CA THR A 67 10.29 1.44 -24.96
C THR A 67 9.80 2.32 -23.83
N GLN A 68 10.03 3.63 -23.93
CA GLN A 68 9.36 4.59 -23.06
C GLN A 68 7.85 4.45 -23.26
N THR A 69 7.21 3.75 -22.33
CA THR A 69 5.75 3.72 -22.21
C THR A 69 5.30 5.11 -21.84
N VAL A 70 4.94 5.90 -22.86
CA VAL A 70 4.13 7.10 -22.71
C VAL A 70 2.81 6.63 -22.11
N PHE A 71 2.64 6.84 -20.81
CA PHE A 71 1.37 6.63 -20.11
C PHE A 71 0.37 7.66 -20.62
N SER A 72 -0.28 7.34 -21.75
CA SER A 72 -1.57 7.93 -22.12
C SER A 72 -2.66 7.20 -21.32
N SER A 73 -2.90 7.63 -20.08
CA SER A 73 -4.10 7.24 -19.34
C SER A 73 -5.29 8.10 -19.81
N SER A 74 -5.72 7.86 -21.04
CA SER A 74 -7.08 8.19 -21.50
C SER A 74 -7.91 6.92 -21.32
N GLY A 75 -8.44 6.76 -20.11
CA GLY A 75 -9.34 5.67 -19.74
C GLY A 75 -10.43 6.26 -18.89
N SER A 76 -11.57 6.49 -19.52
CA SER A 76 -12.82 6.89 -18.86
C SER A 76 -13.13 5.91 -17.73
N GLN A 77 -13.01 6.38 -16.49
CA GLN A 77 -13.64 5.74 -15.34
C GLN A 77 -14.67 6.73 -14.79
N GLU A 78 -15.88 6.57 -15.31
CA GLU A 78 -17.08 7.20 -14.82
C GLU A 78 -17.30 6.77 -13.35
N GLY A 79 -17.25 7.73 -12.42
CA GLY A 79 -17.87 7.57 -11.10
C GLY A 79 -16.99 7.34 -9.87
N VAL A 80 -15.66 7.47 -9.91
CA VAL A 80 -14.86 7.61 -8.68
C VAL A 80 -14.13 8.94 -8.74
N GLY A 81 -14.58 9.89 -7.92
CA GLY A 81 -13.99 11.22 -7.81
C GLY A 81 -12.47 11.10 -7.74
N SER A 82 -11.81 11.38 -8.87
CA SER A 82 -10.36 11.42 -8.97
C SER A 82 -9.90 12.49 -8.00
N VAL A 83 -9.50 12.05 -6.80
CA VAL A 83 -8.84 12.87 -5.80
C VAL A 83 -7.56 13.35 -6.47
N LEU A 84 -7.64 14.52 -7.10
CA LEU A 84 -6.48 15.21 -7.63
C LEU A 84 -5.46 15.18 -6.51
N THR A 85 -4.32 14.54 -6.78
CA THR A 85 -3.19 14.60 -5.86
C THR A 85 -3.00 16.08 -5.50
N PRO A 86 -2.85 16.45 -4.22
CA PRO A 86 -2.81 17.85 -3.80
C PRO A 86 -1.83 18.71 -4.62
N SER A 87 -0.76 18.10 -5.13
CA SER A 87 0.21 18.67 -6.07
C SER A 87 -0.37 19.03 -7.45
N CYS A 88 -1.29 18.25 -8.01
CA CYS A 88 -2.02 18.60 -9.24
C CYS A 88 -3.03 19.73 -9.00
N ALA A 89 -3.72 19.74 -7.85
CA ALA A 89 -4.61 20.84 -7.49
C ALA A 89 -3.81 22.16 -7.36
N LEU A 90 -2.71 22.16 -6.61
CA LEU A 90 -1.83 23.32 -6.45
C LEU A 90 -1.26 23.84 -7.78
N ARG A 91 -0.89 22.94 -8.70
CA ARG A 91 -0.36 23.34 -10.02
C ARG A 91 -1.41 24.03 -10.89
N LYS A 92 -2.69 23.65 -10.75
CA LYS A 92 -3.83 24.34 -11.40
C LYS A 92 -4.12 25.70 -10.74
N CYS A 93 -4.03 25.79 -9.42
CA CYS A 93 -4.26 27.06 -8.70
C CYS A 93 -3.23 28.15 -9.07
N LYS A 94 -2.00 27.80 -9.44
CA LYS A 94 -0.94 28.78 -9.79
C LYS A 94 -1.24 29.59 -11.07
N LYS A 95 -2.10 29.08 -11.96
CA LYS A 95 -2.55 29.82 -13.16
C LYS A 95 -3.98 30.35 -13.06
N ALA A 96 -4.70 29.99 -12.00
CA ALA A 96 -6.05 30.44 -11.72
C ALA A 96 -6.02 31.53 -10.63
N VAL A 97 -5.30 32.63 -10.89
CA VAL A 97 -5.68 33.90 -10.26
C VAL A 97 -6.82 34.40 -11.13
N TYR A 98 -8.06 34.11 -10.73
CA TYR A 98 -9.25 34.49 -11.48
C TYR A 98 -9.31 36.03 -11.51
N PRO A 99 -9.04 36.69 -12.66
CA PRO A 99 -9.05 38.15 -12.71
C PRO A 99 -10.46 38.70 -12.42
N GLY A 100 -11.49 37.91 -12.78
CA GLY A 100 -12.90 38.26 -12.60
C GLY A 100 -13.36 38.34 -11.15
N GLU A 101 -12.87 37.44 -10.28
CA GLU A 101 -13.22 37.50 -8.86
C GLU A 101 -12.60 38.75 -8.21
N PHE A 102 -11.37 39.12 -8.60
CA PHE A 102 -10.72 40.30 -8.03
C PHE A 102 -11.39 41.63 -8.43
N THR A 103 -11.91 41.73 -9.66
CA THR A 103 -12.69 42.90 -10.11
C THR A 103 -13.98 43.07 -9.30
N GLU A 104 -14.69 41.97 -9.00
CA GLU A 104 -15.92 42.02 -8.18
C GLU A 104 -15.63 42.50 -6.75
N TRP A 105 -14.43 42.24 -6.22
CA TRP A 105 -14.05 42.69 -4.88
C TRP A 105 -13.78 44.20 -4.82
N SER A 106 -13.38 44.79 -5.94
CA SER A 106 -13.11 46.23 -6.01
C SER A 106 -14.38 47.10 -6.01
N GLU A 107 -15.52 46.50 -6.38
CA GLU A 107 -16.83 47.17 -6.40
C GLU A 107 -17.58 47.09 -5.06
N LEU A 108 -17.11 46.25 -4.12
CA LEU A 108 -17.73 46.10 -2.81
C LEU A 108 -17.41 47.30 -1.88
N PRO A 109 -18.38 47.74 -1.04
CA PRO A 109 -18.10 48.72 0.00
C PRO A 109 -17.01 48.21 0.95
N LEU A 110 -16.13 49.10 1.41
CA LEU A 110 -14.95 48.76 2.24
C LEU A 110 -15.30 47.89 3.47
N GLY A 111 -16.47 48.09 4.08
CA GLY A 111 -16.94 47.27 5.21
C GLY A 111 -17.22 45.80 4.89
N HIS A 112 -17.52 45.45 3.63
CA HIS A 112 -17.80 44.08 3.19
C HIS A 112 -16.55 43.30 2.79
N ILE A 113 -15.48 44.00 2.40
CA ILE A 113 -14.21 43.38 1.99
C ILE A 113 -13.61 42.56 3.14
N GLY A 114 -13.63 43.11 4.36
CA GLY A 114 -13.11 42.41 5.54
C GLY A 114 -13.88 41.12 5.87
N ALA A 115 -15.21 41.17 5.81
CA ALA A 115 -16.05 39.99 6.06
C ALA A 115 -15.81 38.89 5.00
N ARG A 116 -15.79 39.27 3.71
CA ARG A 116 -15.54 38.32 2.61
C ARG A 116 -14.13 37.72 2.72
N ALA A 117 -13.10 38.52 3.02
CA ALA A 117 -11.74 38.04 3.23
C ALA A 117 -11.65 37.04 4.40
N ALA A 118 -12.33 37.32 5.53
CA ALA A 118 -12.39 36.41 6.68
C ALA A 118 -13.08 35.08 6.31
N SER A 119 -14.20 35.11 5.60
CA SER A 119 -14.87 33.89 5.11
C SER A 119 -13.96 33.08 4.19
N HIS A 120 -13.26 33.74 3.27
CA HIS A 120 -12.31 33.06 2.38
C HIS A 120 -11.17 32.40 3.15
N ALA A 121 -10.59 33.11 4.12
CA ALA A 121 -9.55 32.57 5.00
C ALA A 121 -10.05 31.36 5.80
N MET A 122 -11.29 31.38 6.30
CA MET A 122 -11.89 30.24 6.98
C MET A 122 -12.03 29.01 6.07
N VAL A 123 -12.52 29.19 4.85
CA VAL A 123 -12.67 28.09 3.88
C VAL A 123 -11.30 27.50 3.51
N VAL A 124 -10.31 28.35 3.27
CA VAL A 124 -8.94 27.91 2.99
C VAL A 124 -8.35 27.15 4.18
N ASN A 125 -8.49 27.67 5.41
CA ASN A 125 -7.99 27.01 6.62
C ASN A 125 -8.67 25.66 6.85
N SER A 126 -9.98 25.57 6.69
CA SER A 126 -10.73 24.31 6.79
C SER A 126 -10.25 23.30 5.75
N SER A 127 -10.03 23.74 4.51
CA SER A 127 -9.53 22.90 3.42
C SER A 127 -8.12 22.37 3.71
N ILE A 128 -7.21 23.23 4.19
CA ILE A 128 -5.86 22.84 4.61
C ILE A 128 -5.92 21.79 5.72
N HIS A 129 -6.83 21.97 6.69
CA HIS A 129 -6.95 21.03 7.81
C HIS A 129 -7.45 19.67 7.35
N THR A 130 -8.49 19.62 6.52
CA THR A 130 -9.00 18.38 5.92
C THR A 130 -7.92 17.65 5.11
N LEU A 131 -7.18 18.39 4.27
CA LEU A 131 -6.08 17.84 3.48
C LEU A 131 -4.97 17.27 4.36
N THR A 132 -4.64 17.96 5.46
CA THR A 132 -3.65 17.50 6.44
C THR A 132 -4.07 16.15 7.04
N ILE A 133 -5.30 16.05 7.56
CA ILE A 133 -5.84 14.81 8.13
C ILE A 133 -5.86 13.68 7.09
N GLN A 134 -6.27 13.98 5.86
CA GLN A 134 -6.29 12.99 4.79
C GLN A 134 -4.88 12.51 4.43
N SER A 135 -3.91 13.42 4.35
CA SER A 135 -2.51 13.07 4.09
C SER A 135 -1.91 12.20 5.19
N GLU A 136 -2.23 12.48 6.47
CA GLU A 136 -1.75 11.69 7.61
C GLU A 136 -2.32 10.27 7.57
N ARG A 137 -3.62 10.11 7.25
CA ARG A 137 -4.24 8.79 7.08
C ARG A 137 -3.58 8.00 5.94
N ASN A 138 -3.31 8.66 4.82
CA ASN A 138 -2.64 8.01 3.69
C ASN A 138 -1.21 7.61 4.03
N LEU A 139 -0.47 8.45 4.76
CA LEU A 139 0.87 8.14 5.24
C LEU A 139 0.86 6.91 6.15
N LYS A 140 -0.07 6.83 7.11
CA LYS A 140 -0.23 5.67 8.00
C LYS A 140 -0.52 4.39 7.22
N ARG A 141 -1.41 4.44 6.22
CA ARG A 141 -1.68 3.29 5.35
C ARG A 141 -0.44 2.85 4.57
N ALA A 142 0.27 3.80 3.96
CA ALA A 142 1.49 3.50 3.21
C ALA A 142 2.57 2.86 4.09
N GLN A 143 2.71 3.32 5.34
CA GLN A 143 3.63 2.73 6.31
C GLN A 143 3.22 1.29 6.67
N ALA A 144 1.94 1.05 6.97
CA ALA A 144 1.44 -0.29 7.27
C ALA A 144 1.68 -1.27 6.10
N THR A 145 1.45 -0.84 4.86
CA THR A 145 1.74 -1.64 3.66
C THR A 145 3.24 -1.94 3.54
N LYS A 146 4.11 -0.97 3.83
CA LYS A 146 5.56 -1.16 3.80
C LYS A 146 6.02 -2.18 4.84
N GLU A 147 5.49 -2.12 6.05
CA GLU A 147 5.79 -3.07 7.13
C GLU A 147 5.31 -4.48 6.78
N ALA A 148 4.10 -4.61 6.25
CA ALA A 148 3.56 -5.90 5.77
C ALA A 148 4.43 -6.51 4.67
N LEU A 149 4.89 -5.69 3.72
CA LEU A 149 5.79 -6.13 2.65
C LEU A 149 7.18 -6.53 3.19
N GLY A 150 7.70 -5.83 4.20
CA GLY A 150 8.91 -6.23 4.92
C GLY A 150 8.76 -7.61 5.56
N SER A 151 7.68 -7.82 6.31
CA SER A 151 7.38 -9.10 6.96
C SER A 151 7.21 -10.25 5.93
N ALA A 152 6.52 -9.99 4.82
CA ALA A 152 6.35 -10.97 3.75
C ALA A 152 7.71 -11.38 3.13
N ARG A 153 8.62 -10.43 2.90
CA ARG A 153 9.97 -10.71 2.39
C ARG A 153 10.78 -11.56 3.35
N GLU A 154 10.76 -11.25 4.64
CA GLU A 154 11.44 -12.05 5.65
C GLU A 154 10.91 -13.50 5.68
N ARG A 155 9.59 -13.68 5.54
CA ARG A 155 8.98 -15.01 5.47
C ARG A 155 9.42 -15.79 4.24
N ILE A 156 9.48 -15.14 3.06
CA ILE A 156 9.98 -15.76 1.83
C ILE A 156 11.43 -16.22 2.02
N GLN A 157 12.30 -15.35 2.56
CA GLN A 157 13.70 -15.68 2.78
C GLN A 157 13.90 -16.87 3.75
N ARG A 158 13.07 -16.97 4.79
CA ARG A 158 13.07 -18.14 5.69
C ARG A 158 12.68 -19.40 4.94
N LEU A 159 11.58 -19.38 4.18
CA LEU A 159 11.12 -20.53 3.40
C LEU A 159 12.15 -20.96 2.35
N GLU A 160 12.84 -20.03 1.70
CA GLU A 160 13.93 -20.33 0.76
C GLU A 160 15.09 -21.04 1.47
N SER A 161 15.45 -20.57 2.67
CA SER A 161 16.50 -21.18 3.49
C SER A 161 16.12 -22.60 3.92
N ASP A 162 14.89 -22.79 4.39
CA ASP A 162 14.37 -24.10 4.80
C ASP A 162 14.32 -25.07 3.61
N THR A 163 13.85 -24.61 2.45
CA THR A 163 13.79 -25.42 1.22
C THR A 163 15.19 -25.81 0.76
N SER A 164 16.16 -24.91 0.87
CA SER A 164 17.57 -25.20 0.56
C SER A 164 18.16 -26.25 1.51
N ALA A 165 17.87 -26.15 2.82
CA ALA A 165 18.27 -27.13 3.82
C ALA A 165 17.64 -28.50 3.58
N GLN A 166 16.35 -28.56 3.24
CA GLN A 166 15.69 -29.82 2.88
C GLN A 166 16.29 -30.45 1.62
N LYS A 167 16.62 -29.63 0.62
CA LYS A 167 17.25 -30.11 -0.63
C LYS A 167 18.62 -30.71 -0.36
N SER A 168 19.45 -30.07 0.46
CA SER A 168 20.78 -30.59 0.81
C SER A 168 20.70 -31.90 1.60
N GLU A 169 19.73 -32.02 2.51
CA GLU A 169 19.48 -33.23 3.28
C GLU A 169 19.01 -34.39 2.39
N LEU A 170 18.07 -34.14 1.47
CA LEU A 170 17.65 -35.14 0.48
C LEU A 170 18.82 -35.58 -0.42
N GLU A 171 19.68 -34.65 -0.80
CA GLU A 171 20.86 -34.98 -1.60
C GLU A 171 21.87 -35.82 -0.81
N ARG A 172 22.07 -35.52 0.48
CA ARG A 172 22.89 -36.32 1.40
C ARG A 172 22.37 -37.75 1.49
N LEU A 173 21.09 -37.93 1.81
CA LEU A 173 20.44 -39.24 1.88
C LEU A 173 20.56 -40.00 0.55
N ARG A 174 20.36 -39.32 -0.59
CA ARG A 174 20.54 -39.93 -1.93
C ARG A 174 21.97 -40.40 -2.17
N ARG A 175 23.00 -39.75 -1.61
CA ARG A 175 24.39 -40.22 -1.70
C ARG A 175 24.62 -41.44 -0.82
N GLU A 176 24.08 -41.44 0.41
CA GLU A 176 24.20 -42.58 1.34
C GLU A 176 23.58 -43.85 0.76
N TRP A 177 22.34 -43.78 0.28
CA TRP A 177 21.67 -44.91 -0.39
C TRP A 177 22.47 -45.46 -1.58
N ARG A 178 23.11 -44.58 -2.37
CA ARG A 178 23.95 -45.01 -3.49
C ARG A 178 25.23 -45.71 -3.03
N LEU A 179 25.77 -45.36 -1.86
CA LEU A 179 26.92 -46.05 -1.28
C LEU A 179 26.50 -47.41 -0.75
N GLU A 180 25.40 -47.48 -0.01
CA GLU A 180 24.86 -48.74 0.53
C GLU A 180 24.55 -49.76 -0.56
N ALA A 181 23.90 -49.32 -1.65
CA ALA A 181 23.65 -50.16 -2.83
C ALA A 181 24.93 -50.71 -3.49
N ARG A 182 26.07 -50.02 -3.36
CA ARG A 182 27.37 -50.53 -3.86
C ARG A 182 27.97 -51.59 -2.94
N TYR A 183 27.72 -51.51 -1.63
CA TYR A 183 28.19 -52.51 -0.67
C TYR A 183 27.37 -53.80 -0.72
N GLU A 184 26.08 -53.70 -1.01
CA GLU A 184 25.19 -54.86 -1.18
C GLU A 184 25.32 -55.55 -2.56
N ALA A 185 26.12 -55.01 -3.48
CA ALA A 185 26.36 -55.66 -4.77
C ALA A 185 26.90 -57.09 -4.54
N PRO A 186 26.19 -58.13 -4.99
CA PRO A 186 26.49 -59.51 -4.63
C PRO A 186 27.90 -59.89 -5.10
N ARG A 187 28.73 -60.33 -4.16
CA ARG A 187 30.08 -60.87 -4.43
C ARG A 187 30.04 -62.23 -5.15
N ASP A 188 28.85 -62.69 -5.54
CA ASP A 188 28.62 -64.04 -6.07
C ASP A 188 29.04 -64.26 -7.53
N LEU A 189 29.55 -63.23 -8.22
CA LEU A 189 30.03 -63.37 -9.61
C LEU A 189 31.36 -64.12 -9.78
N LYS A 190 32.01 -64.60 -8.70
CA LYS A 190 33.28 -65.35 -8.82
C LYS A 190 33.21 -66.85 -8.53
N ARG A 191 32.04 -67.44 -8.26
CA ARG A 191 31.94 -68.87 -7.90
C ARG A 191 31.57 -69.82 -9.05
N GLY A 192 31.49 -69.35 -10.31
CA GLY A 192 30.98 -70.14 -11.44
C GLY A 192 31.92 -70.42 -12.64
N LEU A 193 33.21 -70.04 -12.59
CA LEU A 193 34.13 -70.16 -13.74
C LEU A 193 35.16 -71.31 -13.61
N GLY A 194 34.81 -72.36 -12.87
CA GLY A 194 35.59 -73.59 -12.78
C GLY A 194 34.74 -74.80 -13.20
N ALA A 195 34.49 -74.94 -14.49
CA ALA A 195 34.04 -76.17 -15.13
C ALA A 195 34.69 -76.27 -16.52
#